data_AF-A0A225WWZ2-F1
#
_entry.id   AF-A0A225WWZ2-F1
#
_cell.length_a   1.000
_cell.length_b   1.000
_cell.length_c   1.000
_cell.angle_alpha   90.00
_cell.angle_beta   90.00
_cell.angle_gamma   90.00
#
_symmetry.space_group_name_H-M   'P 1'
#
loop_
_entity.id
_entity.type
_entity.pdbx_description
1 polymer ?
#
loop_
_entity_poly.entity_id
_entity_poly.type
_entity_poly.pdbx_seq_one_letter_code
_entity_poly.pdbx_strand_id
1 'polypeptide(L)'
;MVATNASVTDTKPSLIGECVVYLGVLNYFFTVDELTPIVSRIGAEIGTLQLRITPYVTQLEDEFVPYQRINVDNPEEQVQDFMDRPLQYRVELRQLNHLVTPRFSYISLRYTFFREASTHTPRFRVDHSGDSGPLGVEFRHVVDVSDALVKYVASSNLAIEQLSN
;
A
#
# COMPACT_ATOMS: atom_id res chain seq x y z
N MET A 1 -45.09 -23.46 13.34
CA MET A 1 -44.24 -23.32 12.13
C MET A 1 -43.28 -22.17 12.37
N VAL A 2 -42.02 -22.41 12.04
CA VAL A 2 -40.84 -21.59 12.32
C VAL A 2 -40.65 -20.55 11.22
N ALA A 3 -40.21 -19.35 11.60
CA ALA A 3 -39.15 -18.61 10.90
C ALA A 3 -38.71 -17.45 11.79
N THR A 4 -37.74 -17.71 12.67
CA THR A 4 -36.96 -16.68 13.35
C THR A 4 -36.05 -16.04 12.30
N ASN A 5 -36.29 -14.77 11.97
CA ASN A 5 -35.37 -13.97 11.17
C ASN A 5 -34.02 -13.92 11.89
N ALA A 6 -33.05 -14.70 11.41
CA ALA A 6 -31.66 -14.51 11.78
C ALA A 6 -31.26 -13.11 11.30
N SER A 7 -31.09 -12.18 12.24
CA SER A 7 -30.44 -10.91 11.93
C SER A 7 -29.07 -11.24 11.37
N VAL A 8 -28.79 -10.79 10.14
CA VAL A 8 -27.43 -10.67 9.64
C VAL A 8 -26.74 -9.75 10.63
N THR A 9 -25.98 -10.32 11.56
CA THR A 9 -25.10 -9.55 12.42
C THR A 9 -24.15 -8.81 11.49
N ASP A 10 -24.27 -7.49 11.48
CA ASP A 10 -23.30 -6.57 10.89
C ASP A 10 -22.00 -6.72 11.72
N THR A 11 -21.29 -7.83 11.51
CA THR A 11 -19.99 -8.08 12.15
C THR A 11 -19.02 -7.07 11.57
N LYS A 12 -18.77 -6.02 12.34
CA LYS A 12 -17.74 -5.04 12.02
C LYS A 12 -16.43 -5.80 11.77
N PRO A 13 -15.76 -5.57 10.62
CA PRO A 13 -14.53 -6.29 10.29
C PRO A 13 -13.51 -6.17 11.42
N SER A 14 -12.89 -7.28 11.79
CA SER A 14 -11.89 -7.27 12.86
C SER A 14 -10.52 -6.96 12.27
N LEU A 15 -9.85 -5.94 12.83
CA LEU A 15 -8.46 -5.64 12.52
C LEU A 15 -7.56 -6.74 13.08
N ILE A 16 -6.81 -7.41 12.20
CA ILE A 16 -5.92 -8.51 12.61
C ILE A 16 -4.46 -8.11 12.69
N GLY A 17 -4.03 -7.14 11.88
CA GLY A 17 -2.67 -6.62 11.89
C GLY A 17 -2.48 -5.43 10.96
N GLU A 18 -1.31 -4.82 11.08
CA GLU A 18 -0.88 -3.62 10.37
C GLU A 18 0.54 -3.82 9.86
N CYS A 19 0.86 -3.24 8.70
CA CYS A 19 2.22 -3.15 8.21
C CYS A 19 2.56 -1.70 7.87
N VAL A 20 3.84 -1.35 8.09
CA VAL A 20 4.37 0.00 7.90
C VAL A 20 5.47 -0.07 6.84
N VAL A 21 5.32 0.72 5.78
CA VAL A 21 6.26 0.73 4.65
C VAL A 21 7.18 1.93 4.72
N TYR A 22 8.49 1.69 4.64
CA TYR A 22 9.48 2.75 4.62
C TYR A 22 9.51 3.44 3.25
N LEU A 23 9.18 4.73 3.22
CA LEU A 23 9.10 5.48 1.96
C LEU A 23 10.39 6.24 1.63
N GLY A 24 11.38 6.28 2.53
CA GLY A 24 12.53 7.20 2.43
C GLY A 24 13.29 7.16 1.10
N VAL A 25 13.34 6.01 0.43
CA VAL A 25 13.98 5.85 -0.88
C VAL A 25 13.20 6.49 -2.03
N LEU A 26 11.89 6.73 -1.86
CA LEU A 26 11.07 7.48 -2.81
C LEU A 26 11.51 8.94 -2.91
N ASN A 27 12.25 9.46 -1.93
CA ASN A 27 12.85 10.79 -2.03
C ASN A 27 13.81 10.88 -3.23
N TYR A 28 14.40 9.77 -3.66
CA TYR A 28 15.36 9.68 -4.77
C TYR A 28 14.77 9.00 -6.01
N PHE A 29 13.43 8.92 -6.08
CA PHE A 29 12.69 8.27 -7.15
C PHE A 29 13.05 6.79 -7.39
N PHE A 30 13.58 6.10 -6.38
CA PHE A 30 13.76 4.65 -6.47
C PHE A 30 12.44 3.93 -6.26
N THR A 31 12.25 2.83 -6.99
CA THR A 31 11.09 1.95 -6.75
C THR A 31 11.26 1.27 -5.38
N VAL A 32 10.23 1.32 -4.55
CA VAL A 32 10.10 0.46 -3.38
C VAL A 32 9.52 -0.86 -3.86
N ASP A 33 10.20 -1.98 -3.65
CA ASP A 33 9.67 -3.33 -3.93
C ASP A 33 10.03 -4.20 -2.74
N GLU A 34 9.10 -4.32 -1.80
CA GLU A 34 9.35 -4.84 -0.46
C GLU A 34 8.34 -5.92 -0.06
N LEU A 35 8.83 -6.83 0.79
CA LEU A 35 8.00 -7.73 1.58
C LEU A 35 7.89 -7.14 2.97
N THR A 36 6.73 -6.54 3.27
CA THR A 36 6.51 -5.83 4.54
C THR A 36 5.82 -6.74 5.55
N PRO A 37 6.35 -6.88 6.78
CA PRO A 37 5.74 -7.72 7.80
C PRO A 37 4.40 -7.15 8.28
N ILE A 38 3.40 -8.02 8.40
CA ILE A 38 2.11 -7.71 9.00
C ILE A 38 2.19 -8.05 10.48
N VAL A 39 2.08 -7.03 11.32
CA VAL A 39 2.23 -7.14 12.76
C VAL A 39 0.86 -7.06 13.40
N SER A 40 0.51 -8.08 14.18
CA SER A 40 -0.72 -8.10 14.98
C SER A 40 -0.71 -7.06 16.09
N ARG A 41 -1.88 -6.81 16.69
CA ARG A 41 -2.03 -5.87 17.82
C ARG A 41 -1.13 -6.18 19.04
N ILE A 42 -0.68 -7.43 19.18
CA ILE A 42 0.20 -7.85 20.28
C ILE A 42 1.69 -7.81 19.90
N GLY A 43 2.03 -7.27 18.73
CA GLY A 43 3.42 -7.14 18.26
C GLY A 43 3.99 -8.39 17.60
N ALA A 44 3.19 -9.43 17.40
CA ALA A 44 3.63 -10.64 16.69
C ALA A 44 3.46 -10.48 15.17
N GLU A 45 4.48 -10.82 14.39
CA GLU A 45 4.34 -10.97 12.94
C GLU A 45 3.39 -12.13 12.62
N ILE A 46 2.38 -11.85 11.80
CA ILE A 46 1.33 -12.81 11.44
C ILE A 46 1.25 -13.07 9.93
N GLY A 47 2.17 -12.52 9.15
CA GLY A 47 2.24 -12.68 7.69
C GLY A 47 3.07 -11.57 7.05
N THR A 48 3.12 -11.55 5.73
CA THR A 48 3.79 -10.48 4.97
C THR A 48 2.93 -10.00 3.82
N LEU A 49 3.09 -8.73 3.45
CA LEU A 49 2.51 -8.11 2.26
C LEU A 49 3.62 -7.76 1.28
N GLN A 50 3.56 -8.32 0.07
CA GLN A 50 4.39 -7.87 -1.03
C GLN A 50 3.76 -6.63 -1.66
N LEU A 51 4.52 -5.54 -1.72
CA LEU A 51 4.09 -4.29 -2.33
C LEU A 51 5.18 -3.72 -3.23
N ARG A 52 4.75 -2.99 -4.25
CA ARG A 52 5.63 -2.14 -5.05
C ARG A 52 5.10 -0.72 -5.10
N ILE A 53 5.98 0.26 -4.94
CA ILE A 53 5.68 1.67 -5.16
C ILE A 53 6.63 2.20 -6.22
N THR A 54 6.10 2.58 -7.37
CA THR A 54 6.90 3.13 -8.48
C THR A 54 6.56 4.61 -8.69
N PRO A 55 7.56 5.50 -8.66
CA PRO A 55 7.35 6.91 -8.96
C PRO A 55 7.40 7.18 -10.47
N TYR A 56 6.60 8.15 -10.89
CA TYR A 56 6.42 8.60 -12.26
C TYR A 56 6.52 10.12 -12.29
N VAL A 57 7.13 10.63 -13.37
CA VAL A 57 7.31 12.05 -13.62
C VAL A 57 6.49 12.48 -14.83
N THR A 58 6.02 13.72 -14.82
CA THR A 58 5.38 14.31 -16.01
C THR A 58 6.45 14.83 -16.97
N GLN A 59 6.41 14.38 -18.23
CA GLN A 59 7.36 14.79 -19.28
C GLN A 59 6.76 15.85 -20.22
N LEU A 60 5.52 15.68 -20.67
CA LEU A 60 4.78 16.58 -21.57
C LEU A 60 3.29 16.46 -21.28
N GLU A 61 2.56 17.58 -21.37
CA GLU A 61 1.10 17.76 -21.26
C GLU A 61 0.31 16.47 -20.90
N ASP A 62 0.31 16.17 -19.60
CA ASP A 62 -0.49 15.13 -18.92
C ASP A 62 -0.04 13.66 -19.02
N GLU A 63 1.12 13.34 -19.63
CA GLU A 63 1.66 11.98 -19.63
C GLU A 63 2.62 11.70 -18.46
N PHE A 64 2.26 10.73 -17.61
CA PHE A 64 3.12 10.20 -16.56
C PHE A 64 3.91 8.99 -17.06
N VAL A 65 5.23 9.11 -17.07
CA VAL A 65 6.14 8.01 -17.42
C VAL A 65 6.97 7.57 -16.22
N PRO A 66 7.36 6.29 -16.12
CA PRO A 66 8.20 5.82 -15.03
C PRO A 66 9.48 6.64 -14.99
N TYR A 67 9.89 7.07 -13.80
CA TYR A 67 11.16 7.76 -13.68
C TYR A 67 12.31 6.84 -14.13
N GLN A 68 13.04 7.28 -15.14
CA GLN A 68 14.29 6.66 -15.56
C GLN A 68 15.40 7.62 -15.17
N ARG A 69 16.30 7.17 -14.29
CA ARG A 69 17.45 7.97 -13.89
C ARG A 69 18.29 8.28 -15.12
N ILE A 70 18.33 9.55 -15.50
CA ILE A 70 19.00 10.00 -16.73
C ILE A 70 20.52 9.93 -16.57
N ASN A 71 21.03 10.08 -15.33
CA ASN A 71 22.47 10.09 -15.06
C ASN A 71 22.82 9.45 -13.71
N VAL A 72 23.65 8.41 -13.74
CA VAL A 72 24.11 7.68 -12.54
C VAL A 72 25.21 8.45 -11.80
N ASP A 73 25.90 9.37 -12.49
CA ASP A 73 27.05 10.14 -11.98
C ASP A 73 26.64 11.50 -11.38
N ASN A 74 25.38 11.91 -11.53
CA ASN A 74 24.83 13.13 -10.92
C ASN A 74 24.36 12.84 -9.48
N PRO A 75 24.40 13.82 -8.54
CA PRO A 75 23.68 13.70 -7.27
C PRO A 75 22.26 13.17 -7.50
N GLU A 76 21.85 12.24 -6.65
CA GLU A 76 20.56 11.57 -6.76
C GLU A 76 19.45 12.62 -6.83
N GLU A 77 18.76 12.72 -7.97
CA GLU A 77 17.64 13.64 -8.16
C GLU A 77 16.61 13.40 -7.05
N GLN A 78 16.25 14.47 -6.35
CA GLN A 78 15.38 14.40 -5.19
C GLN A 78 13.98 14.89 -5.53
N VAL A 79 12.98 14.45 -4.77
CA VAL A 79 11.57 14.88 -4.96
C VAL A 79 11.42 16.40 -5.00
N GLN A 80 12.23 17.13 -4.22
CA GLN A 80 12.25 18.61 -4.22
C GLN A 80 12.64 19.23 -5.58
N ASP A 81 13.36 18.51 -6.44
CA ASP A 81 13.79 19.01 -7.75
C ASP A 81 12.61 19.11 -8.74
N PHE A 82 11.46 18.51 -8.38
CA PHE A 82 10.23 18.45 -9.18
C PHE A 82 9.13 19.37 -8.62
N MET A 83 9.47 20.37 -7.80
CA MET A 83 8.53 21.35 -7.25
C MET A 83 7.74 22.13 -8.32
N ASP A 84 8.19 22.12 -9.57
CA ASP A 84 7.56 22.81 -10.69
C ASP A 84 6.44 22.02 -11.37
N ARG A 85 6.22 20.76 -10.98
CA ARG A 85 5.29 19.84 -11.67
C ARG A 85 4.73 18.75 -10.75
N PRO A 86 3.56 18.16 -11.07
CA PRO A 86 3.04 17.04 -10.30
C PRO A 86 3.85 15.75 -10.53
N LEU A 87 3.85 14.89 -9.52
CA LEU A 87 4.37 13.52 -9.57
C LEU A 87 3.22 12.52 -9.50
N GLN A 88 3.46 11.30 -9.96
CA GLN A 88 2.55 10.18 -9.73
C GLN A 88 3.28 9.04 -9.03
N TYR A 89 2.68 8.52 -7.95
CA TYR A 89 3.10 7.27 -7.32
C TYR A 89 2.09 6.18 -7.66
N ARG A 90 2.57 5.07 -8.23
CA ARG A 90 1.76 3.86 -8.43
C ARG A 90 2.06 2.87 -7.32
N VAL A 91 1.05 2.55 -6.52
CA VAL A 91 1.14 1.62 -5.39
C VAL A 91 0.47 0.31 -5.79
N GLU A 92 1.26 -0.74 -6.00
CA GLU A 92 0.81 -2.09 -6.29
C GLU A 92 0.80 -2.92 -5.01
N LEU A 93 -0.37 -3.46 -4.63
CA LEU A 93 -0.47 -4.51 -3.62
C LEU A 93 -0.47 -5.84 -4.38
N ARG A 94 0.58 -6.64 -4.20
CA ARG A 94 0.85 -7.79 -5.08
C ARG A 94 0.31 -9.09 -4.52
N GLN A 95 0.71 -9.41 -3.29
CA GLN A 95 0.42 -10.70 -2.71
C GLN A 95 0.54 -10.64 -1.18
N LEU A 96 -0.30 -11.41 -0.49
CA LEU A 96 -0.16 -11.69 0.92
C LEU A 96 0.38 -13.11 1.08
N ASN A 97 1.35 -13.27 1.99
CA ASN A 97 2.00 -14.56 2.23
C ASN A 97 1.97 -14.94 3.71
N HIS A 98 1.84 -16.23 3.96
CA HIS A 98 2.00 -16.86 5.28
C HIS A 98 1.12 -16.25 6.38
N LEU A 99 -0.06 -15.77 6.00
CA LEU A 99 -0.98 -15.16 6.93
C LEU A 99 -1.56 -16.22 7.89
N VAL A 100 -1.26 -16.07 9.18
CA VAL A 100 -1.76 -16.98 10.23
C VAL A 100 -3.26 -16.71 10.45
N THR A 101 -4.13 -17.44 9.74
CA THR A 101 -5.59 -17.25 9.86
C THR A 101 -6.37 -18.50 10.30
N PRO A 102 -7.44 -18.34 11.10
CA PRO A 102 -8.32 -19.43 11.47
C PRO A 102 -9.34 -19.72 10.35
N ARG A 103 -9.00 -20.71 9.53
CA ARG A 103 -9.90 -21.60 8.76
C ARG A 103 -10.67 -21.10 7.54
N PHE A 104 -11.13 -19.86 7.37
CA PHE A 104 -11.61 -19.34 6.05
C PHE A 104 -11.65 -17.80 6.05
N SER A 105 -10.75 -17.16 5.31
CA SER A 105 -10.48 -15.73 5.56
C SER A 105 -10.54 -14.94 4.28
N TYR A 106 -11.74 -14.48 3.93
CA TYR A 106 -11.83 -13.35 3.00
C TYR A 106 -11.37 -12.11 3.74
N ILE A 107 -10.40 -11.41 3.16
CA ILE A 107 -9.74 -10.28 3.79
C ILE A 107 -9.79 -9.08 2.86
N SER A 108 -9.76 -7.88 3.43
CA SER A 108 -9.55 -6.63 2.68
C SER A 108 -8.45 -5.85 3.37
N LEU A 109 -7.72 -5.07 2.59
CA LEU A 109 -6.69 -4.18 3.09
C LEU A 109 -7.26 -2.76 3.12
N ARG A 110 -6.90 -2.00 4.15
CA ARG A 110 -7.17 -0.57 4.25
C ARG A 110 -5.82 0.15 4.27
N TYR A 111 -5.62 1.10 3.36
CA TYR A 111 -4.39 1.88 3.34
C TYR A 111 -4.70 3.35 3.09
N THR A 112 -3.75 4.23 3.41
CA THR A 112 -3.92 5.68 3.23
C THR A 112 -2.63 6.26 2.66
N PHE A 113 -2.70 6.87 1.48
CA PHE A 113 -1.55 7.54 0.87
C PHE A 113 -1.65 9.06 1.08
N PHE A 114 -0.53 9.72 1.39
CA PHE A 114 -0.35 11.17 1.49
C PHE A 114 -1.62 12.05 1.48
N ARG A 115 -2.17 12.37 2.65
CA ARG A 115 -3.34 13.26 2.84
C ARG A 115 -4.64 12.83 2.15
N GLU A 116 -4.67 11.69 1.46
CA GLU A 116 -5.89 11.14 0.90
C GLU A 116 -6.74 10.44 1.97
N ALA A 117 -7.99 10.13 1.61
CA ALA A 117 -8.85 9.31 2.46
C ALA A 117 -8.38 7.85 2.44
N SER A 118 -8.57 7.15 3.56
CA SER A 118 -8.29 5.71 3.62
C SER A 118 -9.12 4.96 2.57
N THR A 119 -8.45 4.11 1.79
CA THR A 119 -9.05 3.32 0.72
C THR A 119 -9.05 1.85 1.13
N HIS A 120 -10.18 1.18 0.88
CA HIS A 120 -10.33 -0.25 1.07
C HIS A 120 -10.18 -0.99 -0.25
N THR A 121 -9.45 -2.09 -0.23
CA THR A 121 -9.38 -3.00 -1.38
C THR A 121 -10.65 -3.84 -1.50
N PRO A 122 -10.89 -4.42 -2.68
CA PRO A 122 -11.76 -5.59 -2.80
C PRO A 122 -11.34 -6.71 -1.83
N ARG A 123 -12.26 -7.63 -1.56
CA ARG A 123 -11.99 -8.79 -0.73
C ARG A 123 -11.16 -9.82 -1.50
N PHE A 124 -10.14 -10.34 -0.86
CA PHE A 124 -9.27 -11.40 -1.39
C PHE A 124 -9.47 -12.66 -0.58
N ARG A 125 -9.32 -13.80 -1.23
CA ARG A 125 -9.35 -15.10 -0.57
C ARG A 125 -7.95 -15.47 -0.15
N VAL A 126 -7.78 -15.90 1.09
CA VAL A 126 -6.57 -16.54 1.58
C VAL A 126 -6.79 -18.04 1.66
N ASP A 127 -5.81 -18.81 1.22
CA ASP A 127 -5.85 -20.26 1.29
C ASP A 127 -5.47 -20.79 2.70
N HIS A 128 -5.25 -22.09 2.79
CA HIS A 128 -4.92 -22.77 4.04
C HIS A 128 -3.46 -22.61 4.45
N SER A 129 -2.55 -22.22 3.54
CA SER A 129 -1.16 -21.86 3.86
C SER A 129 -1.01 -20.40 4.25
N GLY A 130 -2.08 -19.61 4.11
CA GLY A 130 -2.06 -18.19 4.45
C GLY A 130 -1.72 -17.30 3.25
N ASP A 131 -1.82 -17.82 2.02
CA ASP A 131 -1.44 -17.11 0.80
C ASP A 131 -2.67 -16.66 0.01
N SER A 132 -2.62 -15.46 -0.57
CA SER A 132 -3.74 -14.88 -1.33
C SER A 132 -3.72 -15.16 -2.84
N GLY A 133 -2.57 -15.61 -3.37
CA GLY A 133 -2.25 -15.44 -4.78
C GLY A 133 -2.15 -13.95 -5.18
N PRO A 134 -2.01 -13.65 -6.50
CA PRO A 134 -1.92 -12.28 -6.98
C PRO A 134 -3.18 -11.48 -6.70
N LEU A 135 -3.03 -10.36 -6.00
CA LEU A 135 -4.14 -9.45 -5.66
C LEU A 135 -4.56 -8.60 -6.87
N GLY A 136 -3.60 -8.24 -7.72
CA GLY A 136 -3.85 -7.46 -8.94
C GLY A 136 -4.37 -6.05 -8.69
N VAL A 137 -4.02 -5.43 -7.55
CA VAL A 137 -4.50 -4.09 -7.17
C VAL A 137 -3.40 -3.06 -7.35
N GLU A 138 -3.69 -2.03 -8.15
CA GLU A 138 -2.84 -0.85 -8.34
C GLU A 138 -3.65 0.40 -8.02
N PHE A 139 -3.05 1.30 -7.24
CA PHE A 139 -3.57 2.63 -6.97
C PHE A 139 -2.64 3.68 -7.56
N ARG A 140 -3.21 4.76 -8.09
CA ARG A 140 -2.47 5.85 -8.74
C ARG A 140 -2.71 7.14 -7.97
N HIS A 141 -1.63 7.70 -7.44
CA HIS A 141 -1.66 8.88 -6.59
C HIS A 141 -0.92 10.01 -7.30
N VAL A 142 -1.66 10.98 -7.84
CA VAL A 142 -1.08 12.20 -8.41
C VAL A 142 -0.97 13.25 -7.30
N VAL A 143 0.23 13.76 -7.08
CA VAL A 143 0.53 14.67 -5.97
C VAL A 143 1.30 15.89 -6.46
N ASP A 144 0.91 17.06 -5.95
CA ASP A 144 1.72 18.27 -6.07
C ASP A 144 2.90 18.20 -5.10
N VAL A 145 4.10 18.46 -5.62
CA VAL A 145 5.31 18.47 -4.82
C VAL A 145 5.27 19.65 -3.87
N SER A 146 5.48 19.37 -2.58
CA SER A 146 5.46 20.36 -1.51
C SER A 146 6.33 19.89 -0.36
N ASP A 147 6.70 20.79 0.56
CA ASP A 147 7.44 20.44 1.77
C ASP A 147 6.76 19.32 2.58
N ALA A 148 5.43 19.27 2.55
CA ALA A 148 4.66 18.22 3.20
C ALA A 148 4.85 16.87 2.53
N LEU A 149 4.87 16.83 1.18
CA LEU A 149 5.15 15.61 0.43
C LEU A 149 6.58 15.15 0.69
N VAL A 150 7.56 16.06 0.60
CA VAL A 150 8.98 15.77 0.86
C VAL A 150 9.15 15.14 2.25
N LYS A 151 8.52 15.70 3.28
CA LYS A 151 8.54 15.13 4.63
C LYS A 151 7.84 13.77 4.71
N TYR A 152 6.73 13.59 4.01
CA TYR A 152 6.00 12.33 3.97
C TYR A 152 6.83 11.22 3.32
N VAL A 153 7.38 11.45 2.13
CA VAL A 153 8.19 10.45 1.43
C VAL A 153 9.53 10.20 2.12
N ALA A 154 10.11 11.20 2.79
CA ALA A 154 11.30 10.99 3.62
C ALA A 154 11.01 10.22 4.92
N SER A 155 9.73 9.98 5.26
CA SER A 155 9.32 9.28 6.47
C SER A 155 9.10 7.78 6.25
N SER A 156 8.85 7.06 7.35
CA SER A 156 8.65 5.61 7.32
C SER A 156 7.20 5.17 7.18
N ASN A 157 6.23 6.07 7.01
CA ASN A 157 4.86 5.78 7.45
C ASN A 157 3.84 5.77 6.32
N LEU A 158 3.79 4.66 5.58
CA LEU A 158 2.56 4.21 4.92
C LEU A 158 1.97 3.05 5.72
N ALA A 159 0.82 3.27 6.34
CA ALA A 159 0.12 2.26 7.11
C ALA A 159 -0.85 1.48 6.21
N ILE A 160 -0.70 0.16 6.18
CA ILE A 160 -1.63 -0.77 5.53
C ILE A 160 -2.15 -1.70 6.60
N GLU A 161 -3.46 -1.74 6.74
CA GLU A 161 -4.15 -2.49 7.76
C GLU A 161 -4.95 -3.60 7.13
N GLN A 162 -5.14 -4.67 7.88
CA GLN A 162 -5.93 -5.80 7.41
C GLN A 162 -7.24 -5.95 8.18
N LEU A 163 -8.32 -6.09 7.43
CA LEU A 163 -9.66 -6.37 7.93
C LEU A 163 -10.13 -7.75 7.48
N SER A 164 -10.42 -8.63 8.44
CA SER A 164 -11.10 -9.90 8.18
C SER A 164 -12.62 -9.73 8.25
N ASN A 165 -13.35 -10.49 7.44
CA ASN A 165 -14.81 -10.61 7.56
C ASN A 165 -15.20 -11.70 8.54
#